data_AF-A0A126UYE8-F1
#
_entry.id   AF-A0A126UYE8-F1
#
_cell.length_a   1.000
_cell.length_b   1.000
_cell.length_c   1.000
_cell.angle_alpha   90.00
_cell.angle_beta   90.00
_cell.angle_gamma   90.00
#
_symmetry.space_group_name_H-M   'P 1'
#
loop_
_entity.id
_entity.type
_entity.pdbx_description
1 polymer ?
#
loop_
_entity_poly.entity_id
_entity_poly.type
_entity_poly.pdbx_seq_one_letter_code
_entity_poly.pdbx_strand_id
1 'polypeptide(L)' 'MKTFDFDDIGIAKIFSDYSLSIPPHQRDYAWTEDEVGQLFSDLEAAYRNGSEYFLGTIVAIESKSINELVLLTASKD' A
#
# COMPACT_ATOMS: atom_id res chain seq x y z
N MET A 1 25.14 7.55 2.23
CA MET A 1 23.96 7.54 3.11
C MET A 1 22.80 7.04 2.25
N LYS A 2 22.26 5.85 2.53
CA LYS A 2 21.04 5.40 1.87
C LYS A 2 19.89 6.12 2.55
N THR A 3 19.26 7.04 1.83
CA THR A 3 18.16 7.85 2.38
C THR A 3 16.82 7.17 2.13
N PHE A 4 16.70 6.44 1.01
CA PHE A 4 15.52 5.67 0.61
C PHE A 4 15.95 4.39 -0.12
N ASP A 5 15.20 3.32 0.09
CA ASP A 5 15.23 2.09 -0.70
C ASP A 5 13.85 1.94 -1.37
N PHE A 6 13.80 1.35 -2.57
CA PHE A 6 12.59 1.16 -3.36
C PHE A 6 12.47 -0.30 -3.76
N ASP A 7 11.31 -0.89 -3.47
CA ASP A 7 11.00 -2.27 -3.80
C ASP A 7 9.68 -2.34 -4.58
N ASP A 8 9.73 -2.99 -5.75
CA ASP A 8 8.54 -3.35 -6.50
C ASP A 8 7.99 -4.65 -5.91
N ILE A 9 7.00 -4.52 -5.01
CA ILE A 9 6.50 -5.62 -4.19
C ILE A 9 4.99 -5.83 -4.39
N GLY A 10 4.60 -7.08 -4.61
CA GLY A 10 3.19 -7.46 -4.67
C GLY A 10 2.51 -7.41 -3.31
N ILE A 11 1.23 -7.01 -3.29
CA ILE A 11 0.47 -6.83 -2.05
C ILE A 11 0.40 -8.10 -1.17
N ALA A 12 0.38 -9.29 -1.80
CA ALA A 12 0.38 -10.56 -1.08
C ALA A 12 1.67 -10.77 -0.25
N LYS A 13 2.82 -10.35 -0.77
CA LYS A 13 4.10 -10.44 -0.05
C LYS A 13 4.14 -9.46 1.13
N ILE A 14 3.62 -8.24 0.94
CA ILE A 14 3.51 -7.26 2.04
C ILE A 14 2.72 -7.85 3.21
N PHE A 15 1.53 -8.41 2.95
CA PHE A 15 0.67 -8.95 4.00
C PHE A 15 1.16 -10.27 4.61
N SER A 16 1.98 -11.04 3.88
CA SER A 16 2.58 -12.28 4.38
C SER A 16 3.78 -12.01 5.29
N ASP A 17 4.64 -11.08 4.88
CA ASP A 17 5.98 -10.97 5.45
C ASP A 17 6.06 -9.91 6.54
N TYR A 18 5.11 -8.96 6.59
CA TYR A 18 5.17 -7.80 7.47
C TYR A 18 3.89 -7.60 8.30
N SER A 19 4.08 -7.12 9.53
CA SER A 19 3.02 -6.49 10.31
C SER A 19 2.90 -5.02 9.90
N LEU A 20 1.69 -4.55 9.58
CA LEU A 20 1.45 -3.17 9.18
C LEU A 20 0.88 -2.37 10.34
N SER A 21 1.39 -1.16 10.57
CA SER A 21 0.87 -0.25 11.59
C SER A 21 0.72 1.18 11.06
N ILE A 22 -0.26 1.89 11.62
CA ILE A 22 -0.56 3.29 11.27
C ILE A 22 -0.04 4.19 12.40
N PRO A 23 0.71 5.27 12.10
CA PRO A 23 1.23 6.17 13.12
C PRO A 23 0.10 6.98 13.79
N PRO A 24 0.29 7.45 15.04
CA PRO A 24 -0.76 8.10 15.82
C PRO A 24 -1.34 9.40 15.24
N HIS A 25 -0.61 10.05 14.33
CA HIS A 25 -0.99 11.35 13.75
C HIS A 25 -1.47 11.25 12.29
N GLN A 26 -1.86 10.06 11.85
CA GLN A 26 -2.43 9.86 10.51
C GLN A 26 -3.87 10.39 10.46
N ARG A 27 -4.25 10.98 9.31
CA ARG A 27 -5.65 11.31 9.04
C ARG A 27 -6.49 10.03 9.04
N ASP A 28 -7.73 10.16 9.52
CA ASP A 28 -8.71 9.09 9.40
C ASP A 28 -8.92 8.65 7.94
N TYR A 29 -9.28 7.38 7.76
CA TYR A 29 -9.66 6.86 6.46
C TYR A 29 -10.81 7.70 5.87
N ALA A 30 -10.57 8.24 4.68
CA ALA A 30 -11.46 9.21 4.04
C ALA A 30 -11.99 8.75 2.68
N TRP A 31 -11.71 7.51 2.27
CA TRP A 31 -12.23 6.99 1.00
C TRP A 31 -13.73 6.75 1.09
N THR A 32 -14.46 7.17 0.05
CA THR A 32 -15.89 6.92 -0.10
C THR A 32 -16.13 5.61 -0.85
N GLU A 33 -17.39 5.16 -0.88
CA GLU A 33 -17.78 3.98 -1.66
C GLU A 33 -17.46 4.12 -3.16
N ASP A 34 -17.52 5.35 -3.70
CA ASP A 34 -17.21 5.60 -5.11
C ASP A 34 -15.74 5.30 -5.41
N GLU A 35 -14.82 5.73 -4.55
CA GLU A 35 -13.37 5.52 -4.75
C GLU A 35 -13.00 4.06 -4.54
N VAL A 36 -13.59 3.42 -3.53
CA VAL A 36 -13.45 1.98 -3.32
C VAL A 36 -13.96 1.22 -4.54
N GLY A 37 -15.13 1.59 -5.05
CA GLY A 37 -15.73 0.99 -6.25
C GLY A 37 -14.87 1.17 -7.49
N GLN A 38 -14.26 2.33 -7.68
CA GLN A 38 -13.33 2.59 -8.77
C GLN A 38 -12.10 1.68 -8.68
N LEU A 39 -11.49 1.57 -7.49
CA LEU A 39 -10.34 0.68 -7.28
C LEU A 39 -10.69 -0.78 -7.61
N PHE A 40 -11.83 -1.29 -7.14
CA PHE A 40 -12.24 -2.66 -7.47
C PHE A 40 -12.51 -2.86 -8.97
N SER A 41 -13.13 -1.88 -9.62
CA SER A 41 -13.40 -1.92 -11.06
C SER A 41 -12.10 -1.97 -11.88
N ASP A 42 -11.12 -1.17 -11.47
CA ASP A 42 -9.80 -1.14 -12.10
C ASP A 42 -9.04 -2.46 -11.91
N LEU A 43 -9.05 -3.01 -10.69
CA LEU A 43 -8.45 -4.31 -10.39
C LEU A 43 -9.10 -5.44 -11.19
N GLU A 44 -10.43 -5.42 -11.30
CA GLU A 44 -11.16 -6.40 -12.11
C GLU A 44 -10.78 -6.29 -13.59
N ALA A 45 -10.71 -5.08 -14.14
CA ALA A 45 -10.32 -4.85 -15.53
C ALA A 45 -8.89 -5.37 -15.79
N ALA A 46 -7.94 -5.08 -14.90
CA ALA A 46 -6.57 -5.55 -15.01
C ALA A 46 -6.49 -7.09 -14.94
N TYR A 47 -7.21 -7.71 -14.00
CA TYR A 47 -7.30 -9.16 -13.87
C TYR A 47 -7.86 -9.82 -15.14
N ARG A 48 -8.96 -9.28 -15.69
CA ARG A 48 -9.58 -9.80 -16.93
C ARG A 48 -8.68 -9.66 -18.16
N ASN A 49 -7.87 -8.60 -18.20
CA ASN A 49 -6.92 -8.35 -19.27
C ASN A 49 -5.58 -9.10 -19.07
N GLY A 50 -5.39 -9.77 -17.94
CA GLY A 50 -4.13 -10.43 -17.59
C GLY A 50 -2.96 -9.45 -17.44
N SER A 51 -3.24 -8.19 -17.10
CA SER A 51 -2.26 -7.13 -16.92
C SER A 51 -2.00 -6.85 -15.44
N GLU A 52 -0.82 -6.36 -15.12
CA GLU A 52 -0.52 -5.84 -13.78
C GLU A 52 -1.25 -4.51 -13.54
N TYR A 53 -1.73 -4.31 -12.31
CA TYR A 53 -2.30 -3.05 -11.85
C TYR A 53 -1.39 -2.42 -10.81
N PHE A 54 -0.98 -1.18 -11.05
CA PHE A 54 -0.17 -0.42 -10.12
C PHE A 54 -1.07 0.25 -9.07
N LEU A 55 -1.06 -0.26 -7.84
CA LEU A 55 -1.83 0.26 -6.70
C LEU A 55 -1.33 1.62 -6.17
N GLY A 56 -0.22 2.13 -6.70
CA GLY A 56 0.43 3.33 -6.21
C GLY A 56 1.64 3.03 -5.33
N THR A 57 2.27 4.11 -4.86
CA THR A 57 3.44 4.06 -3.98
C THR A 57 3.02 4.21 -2.53
N ILE A 58 3.55 3.38 -1.66
CA ILE A 58 3.43 3.50 -0.21
C ILE A 58 4.80 3.85 0.35
N VAL A 59 4.85 4.84 1.23
CA VAL A 59 6.08 5.15 1.99
C VAL A 59 5.92 4.59 3.38
N ALA A 60 6.87 3.77 3.80
CA ALA A 60 6.87 3.13 5.11
C ALA A 60 8.25 3.19 5.78
N ILE A 61 8.25 3.06 7.11
CA ILE A 61 9.46 2.83 7.90
C ILE A 61 9.50 1.35 8.27
N GLU A 62 10.58 0.68 7.88
CA GLU A 62 10.80 -0.74 8.19
C GLU A 62 11.53 -0.91 9.53
N SER A 63 10.94 -1.69 10.43
CA SER A 63 11.58 -2.19 11.64
C SER A 63 12.05 -3.64 11.42
N LYS A 64 13.33 -3.79 11.07
CA LYS A 64 13.94 -5.10 10.73
C LYS A 64 13.94 -6.12 11.87
N SER A 65 13.84 -5.66 13.11
CA SER A 65 13.86 -6.53 14.29
C SER A 65 12.60 -7.38 14.42
N ILE A 66 11.47 -6.89 13.90
CA ILE A 66 10.14 -7.49 14.09
C ILE A 66 9.32 -7.56 12.79
N ASN A 67 9.93 -7.30 11.64
CA ASN A 67 9.27 -7.23 10.33
C ASN A 67 8.00 -6.36 10.37
N GLU A 68 8.11 -5.15 10.91
CA GLU A 68 7.01 -4.20 10.95
C GLU A 68 7.23 -3.10 9.90
N LEU A 69 6.16 -2.74 9.17
CA LEU A 69 6.12 -1.56 8.31
C LEU A 69 5.15 -0.54 8.90
N VAL A 70 5.69 0.60 9.35
CA VAL A 70 4.89 1.74 9.78
C VAL A 70 4.56 2.58 8.56
N LEU A 71 3.28 2.64 8.19
CA LEU A 71 2.83 3.32 6.96
C LEU A 71 2.75 4.83 7.18
N LEU A 72 3.57 5.61 6.45
CA LEU A 72 3.59 7.08 6.53
C LEU A 72 2.59 7.73 5.57
N THR A 73 2.31 7.08 4.44
CA THR A 73 1.30 7.53 3.48
C THR A 73 0.75 6.35 2.69
N ALA A 74 -0.55 6.39 2.46
CA ALA A 74 -1.22 5.67 1.39
C ALA A 74 -2.04 6.74 0.66
N SER A 75 -1.83 6.89 -0.64
CA SER A 75 -2.36 8.01 -1.42
C SER A 75 -3.87 8.19 -1.24
N LYS A 76 -4.24 9.30 -0.61
CA LYS A 76 -5.37 10.16 -1.00
C LYS A 76 -5.07 11.57 -0.52
N ASP A 77 -4.59 12.40 -1.44
CA ASP A 77 -4.70 13.84 -1.30
C ASP A 77 -6.18 14.25 -1.37
#